data_AF-L7UXF8-F1
#
_entry.id   AF-L7UXF8-F1
#
_cell.length_a   1.000
_cell.length_b   1.000
_cell.length_c   1.000
_cell.angle_alpha   90.00
_cell.angle_beta   90.00
_cell.angle_gamma   90.00
#
_symmetry.space_group_name_H-M   'P 1'
#
loop_
_entity.id
_entity.type
_entity.pdbx_description
1 polymer ?
#
loop_
_entity_poly.entity_id
_entity_poly.type
_entity_poly.pdbx_seq_one_letter_code
_entity_poly.pdbx_strand_id
1 'polypeptide(L)'
;MDKGTPCTQEGGVKPSVAWWHDDKSGICLSFKYTGCGGNANRFTTIKNCEQHCKMPDRGACALGKKPAEDSNGEQLVCAGMREDKCPNGYQCKMMAFMGLCCPTKEEELFAREYEGVCKSGKPVKMDRGSGWMMTILGKSCDDQFCPEDAKCEQGKLFANCCK
;
A
#
# COMPACT_ATOMS: atom_id res chain seq x y z
N MET A 1 -5.29 11.55 -5.10
CA MET A 1 -3.98 12.25 -5.12
C MET A 1 -4.01 13.36 -6.15
N ASP A 2 -3.27 14.44 -5.89
CA ASP A 2 -3.08 15.54 -6.83
C ASP A 2 -1.86 15.24 -7.72
N LYS A 3 -2.09 15.08 -9.03
CA LYS A 3 -1.04 14.76 -10.03
C LYS A 3 -0.15 15.96 -10.37
N GLY A 4 -0.47 17.14 -9.83
CA GLY A 4 0.12 18.41 -10.21
C GLY A 4 -0.24 18.80 -11.65
N THR A 5 0.42 19.84 -12.13
CA THR A 5 0.37 20.27 -13.53
C THR A 5 1.78 20.35 -14.11
N PRO A 6 1.95 20.21 -15.45
CA PRO A 6 3.20 20.54 -16.10
C PRO A 6 3.64 21.97 -15.75
N CYS A 7 4.90 22.14 -15.33
CA CYS A 7 5.45 23.47 -15.11
C CYS A 7 5.57 24.19 -16.46
N THR A 8 5.09 25.44 -16.55
CA THR A 8 5.14 26.25 -17.78
C THR A 8 6.42 27.08 -17.90
N GLN A 9 7.34 26.98 -16.94
CA GLN A 9 8.56 27.80 -16.90
C GLN A 9 9.78 27.09 -17.51
N GLU A 10 10.65 27.83 -18.18
CA GLU A 10 11.95 27.35 -18.65
C GLU A 10 12.80 26.88 -17.46
N GLY A 11 13.30 25.64 -17.51
CA GLY A 11 13.86 24.94 -16.35
C GLY A 11 12.85 24.16 -15.51
N GLY A 12 11.63 23.97 -16.03
CA GLY A 12 10.54 23.24 -15.38
C GLY A 12 10.94 21.84 -14.89
N VAL A 13 10.33 21.43 -13.77
CA VAL A 13 10.56 20.13 -13.16
C VAL A 13 10.10 19.03 -14.11
N LYS A 14 11.01 18.17 -14.53
CA LYS A 14 10.71 17.00 -15.36
C LYS A 14 9.71 16.08 -14.65
N PRO A 15 8.77 15.45 -15.37
CA PRO A 15 7.89 14.46 -14.77
C PRO A 15 8.68 13.36 -14.07
N SER A 16 8.23 12.98 -12.88
CA SER A 16 8.92 12.00 -12.04
C SER A 16 7.92 11.12 -11.30
N VAL A 17 8.39 9.98 -10.79
CA VAL A 17 7.60 9.16 -9.89
C VAL A 17 7.61 9.80 -8.51
N ALA A 18 6.42 10.00 -7.96
CA ALA A 18 6.18 10.47 -6.60
C ALA A 18 5.28 9.48 -5.85
N TRP A 19 5.17 9.66 -4.55
CA TRP A 19 4.40 8.79 -3.65
C TRP A 19 3.34 9.59 -2.90
N TRP A 20 2.23 8.93 -2.56
CA TRP A 20 1.17 9.48 -1.72
C TRP A 20 0.59 8.38 -0.83
N HIS A 21 0.04 8.75 0.31
CA HIS A 21 -0.60 7.81 1.23
C HIS A 21 -2.08 7.61 0.89
N ASP A 22 -2.47 6.36 0.61
CA ASP A 22 -3.85 5.96 0.41
C ASP A 22 -4.47 5.49 1.73
N ASP A 23 -5.25 6.35 2.38
CA ASP A 23 -5.86 6.06 3.69
C ASP A 23 -6.71 4.78 3.71
N LYS A 24 -7.28 4.38 2.56
CA LYS A 24 -8.08 3.16 2.45
C LYS A 24 -7.26 1.89 2.57
N SER A 25 -6.10 1.84 1.91
CA SER A 25 -5.21 0.68 1.95
C SER A 25 -4.16 0.78 3.04
N GLY A 26 -3.91 1.98 3.57
CA GLY A 26 -2.92 2.25 4.61
C GLY A 26 -1.48 2.19 4.10
N ILE A 27 -1.25 2.29 2.79
CA ILE A 27 0.08 2.22 2.19
C ILE A 27 0.38 3.39 1.27
N CYS A 28 1.67 3.57 1.01
CA CYS A 28 2.17 4.58 0.07
C CYS A 28 2.18 4.02 -1.36
N LEU A 29 1.46 4.68 -2.25
CA LEU A 29 1.32 4.30 -3.66
C LEU A 29 2.05 5.29 -4.55
N SER A 30 2.61 4.79 -5.66
CA SER A 30 3.32 5.61 -6.64
C SER A 30 2.38 6.18 -7.70
N PHE A 31 2.75 7.34 -8.21
CA PHE A 31 2.08 8.02 -9.33
C PHE A 31 3.08 8.90 -10.09
N LYS A 32 2.76 9.23 -11.33
CA LYS A 32 3.47 10.22 -12.12
C LYS A 32 3.07 11.62 -11.68
N TYR A 33 4.03 12.35 -11.15
CA TYR A 33 3.91 13.77 -10.86
C TYR A 33 4.38 14.56 -12.07
N THR A 34 3.58 15.53 -12.50
CA THR A 34 3.81 16.24 -13.77
C THR A 34 4.68 17.48 -13.66
N GLY A 35 5.05 17.90 -12.45
CA GLY A 35 6.13 18.87 -12.22
C GLY A 35 5.81 19.93 -11.17
N CYS A 36 4.67 20.61 -11.26
CA CYS A 36 4.31 21.76 -10.43
C CYS A 36 3.01 21.55 -9.65
N GLY A 37 2.88 22.24 -8.51
CA GLY A 37 1.70 22.16 -7.64
C GLY A 37 1.72 20.98 -6.67
N GLY A 38 0.57 20.34 -6.49
CA GLY A 38 0.34 19.25 -5.55
C GLY A 38 0.07 19.70 -4.12
N ASN A 39 -0.21 18.72 -3.25
CA ASN A 39 -0.59 18.95 -1.86
C ASN A 39 0.40 18.30 -0.87
N ALA A 40 0.13 18.42 0.43
CA ALA A 40 0.96 17.85 1.49
C ALA A 40 1.00 16.31 1.51
N ASN A 41 0.07 15.63 0.84
CA ASN A 41 0.08 14.18 0.65
C ASN A 41 0.84 13.78 -0.64
N ARG A 42 2.01 14.40 -0.86
CA ARG A 42 2.95 14.09 -1.94
C ARG A 42 4.35 14.02 -1.38
N PHE A 43 5.04 12.93 -1.69
CA PHE A 43 6.38 12.64 -1.22
C PHE A 43 7.28 12.28 -2.40
N THR A 44 8.54 12.73 -2.34
CA THR A 44 9.57 12.43 -3.35
C THR A 44 10.26 11.10 -3.13
N THR A 45 10.02 10.42 -2.01
CA THR A 45 10.50 9.07 -1.74
C THR A 45 9.44 8.29 -0.97
N ILE A 46 9.39 6.97 -1.21
CA ILE A 46 8.51 6.07 -0.43
C ILE A 46 8.84 6.10 1.06
N LYS A 47 10.11 6.23 1.42
CA LYS A 47 10.56 6.30 2.82
C LYS A 47 9.94 7.50 3.53
N ASN A 48 9.95 8.67 2.90
CA ASN A 48 9.35 9.87 3.49
C ASN A 48 7.83 9.73 3.65
N CYS A 49 7.16 9.14 2.65
CA CYS A 49 5.72 8.87 2.73
C CYS A 49 5.39 7.95 3.91
N GLU A 50 6.11 6.83 4.04
CA GLU A 50 5.87 5.90 5.13
C GLU A 50 6.24 6.48 6.49
N GLN A 51 7.34 7.22 6.62
CA GLN A 51 7.68 7.86 7.90
C GLN A 51 6.63 8.88 8.34
N HIS A 52 5.99 9.58 7.40
CA HIS A 52 4.93 10.54 7.72
C HIS A 52 3.57 9.88 7.98
N CYS A 53 3.25 8.79 7.27
CA CYS A 53 1.89 8.28 7.21
C CYS A 53 1.70 6.89 7.84
N LYS A 54 2.78 6.13 8.06
CA LYS A 54 2.73 4.79 8.67
C LYS A 54 2.49 4.95 10.17
N MET A 55 1.21 4.93 10.55
CA MET A 55 0.83 4.78 11.94
C MET A 55 0.96 3.30 12.34
N PRO A 56 1.52 2.97 13.52
CA PRO A 56 1.58 1.60 14.01
C PRO A 56 0.20 0.94 14.14
N ASP A 57 -0.85 1.74 14.39
CA ASP A 57 -2.16 1.26 14.82
C ASP A 57 -3.33 1.58 13.86
N ARG A 58 -3.07 2.25 12.71
CA ARG A 58 -4.12 2.43 11.70
C ARG A 58 -4.26 1.16 10.86
N GLY A 59 -5.35 0.43 11.06
CA GLY A 59 -5.70 -0.74 10.24
C GLY A 59 -5.12 -2.05 10.78
N ALA A 60 -5.52 -2.41 12.01
CA ALA A 60 -5.33 -3.75 12.56
C ALA A 60 -5.57 -4.82 11.49
N CYS A 61 -6.66 -4.68 10.73
CA CYS A 61 -6.93 -5.48 9.55
C CYS A 61 -6.81 -4.70 8.24
N ALA A 62 -6.49 -5.41 7.17
CA ALA A 62 -6.34 -4.92 5.82
C ALA A 62 -7.58 -4.15 5.36
N LEU A 63 -7.36 -3.14 4.53
CA LEU A 63 -8.42 -2.33 3.91
C LEU A 63 -9.35 -1.63 4.93
N GLY A 64 -8.84 -1.35 6.13
CA GLY A 64 -9.60 -0.71 7.21
C GLY A 64 -10.73 -1.58 7.76
N LYS A 65 -10.66 -2.91 7.58
CA LYS A 65 -11.64 -3.83 8.16
C LYS A 65 -11.52 -3.86 9.68
N LYS A 66 -12.65 -4.13 10.34
CA LYS A 66 -12.68 -4.34 11.79
C LYS A 66 -12.23 -5.77 12.12
N PRO A 67 -11.52 -5.96 13.25
CA PRO A 67 -11.29 -7.29 13.81
C PRO A 67 -12.60 -7.99 14.18
N ALA A 68 -12.54 -9.31 14.38
CA ALA A 68 -13.64 -10.04 15.01
C ALA A 68 -13.85 -9.54 16.44
N GLU A 69 -15.10 -9.52 16.89
CA GLU A 69 -15.49 -9.10 18.24
C GLU A 69 -16.15 -10.28 18.97
N ASP A 70 -16.04 -10.30 20.30
CA ASP A 70 -16.71 -11.25 21.16
C ASP A 70 -18.16 -10.83 21.49
N SER A 71 -18.84 -11.57 22.36
CA SER A 71 -20.22 -11.26 22.75
C SER A 71 -20.40 -9.93 23.47
N ASN A 72 -19.33 -9.35 24.01
CA ASN A 72 -19.33 -8.07 24.70
C ASN A 72 -18.92 -6.92 23.76
N GLY A 73 -18.59 -7.22 22.50
CA GLY A 73 -18.07 -6.24 21.55
C GLY A 73 -16.56 -5.97 21.72
N GLU A 74 -15.85 -6.83 22.46
CA GLU A 74 -14.39 -6.70 22.63
C GLU A 74 -13.66 -7.39 21.48
N GLN A 75 -12.55 -6.80 21.01
CA GLN A 75 -11.79 -7.37 19.90
C GLN A 75 -11.13 -8.70 20.28
N LEU A 76 -11.29 -9.71 19.43
CA LEU A 76 -10.71 -11.03 19.63
C LEU A 76 -9.20 -11.02 19.33
N VAL A 77 -8.43 -11.27 20.39
CA VAL A 77 -6.97 -11.38 20.36
C VAL A 77 -6.58 -12.86 20.21
N CYS A 78 -5.73 -13.16 19.24
CA CYS A 78 -5.32 -14.53 18.91
C CYS A 78 -3.85 -14.83 19.21
N ALA A 79 -3.07 -13.83 19.63
CA ALA A 79 -1.77 -14.01 20.25
C ALA A 79 -1.50 -12.87 21.25
N GLY A 80 -0.91 -13.20 22.40
CA GLY A 80 -0.70 -12.26 23.49
C GLY A 80 -1.20 -12.84 24.80
N MET A 81 -1.89 -12.02 25.62
CA MET A 81 -2.38 -12.43 26.94
C MET A 81 -3.59 -13.37 26.89
N ARG A 82 -4.34 -13.34 25.79
CA ARG A 82 -5.52 -14.19 25.52
C ARG A 82 -5.30 -14.82 24.14
N GLU A 83 -5.18 -16.14 24.09
CA GLU A 83 -4.94 -16.90 22.86
C GLU A 83 -6.28 -17.47 22.36
N ASP A 84 -7.18 -16.60 21.92
CA ASP A 84 -8.45 -17.06 21.36
C ASP A 84 -8.25 -17.62 19.94
N LYS A 85 -8.89 -18.75 19.66
CA LYS A 85 -8.93 -19.27 18.29
C LYS A 85 -9.82 -18.38 17.44
N CYS A 86 -9.29 -17.86 16.33
CA CYS A 86 -10.09 -17.03 15.44
C CYS A 86 -11.31 -17.78 14.86
N PRO A 87 -12.47 -17.10 14.77
CA PRO A 87 -13.68 -17.70 14.20
C PRO A 87 -13.53 -17.99 12.71
N ASN A 88 -14.44 -18.81 12.17
CA ASN A 88 -14.44 -19.14 10.75
C ASN A 88 -14.51 -17.87 9.86
N GLY A 89 -13.65 -17.79 8.86
CA GLY A 89 -13.52 -16.63 7.99
C GLY A 89 -12.62 -15.51 8.54
N TYR A 90 -11.99 -15.73 9.70
CA TYR A 90 -10.96 -14.85 10.26
C TYR A 90 -9.65 -15.61 10.43
N GLN A 91 -8.54 -14.90 10.22
CA GLN A 91 -7.19 -15.38 10.44
C GLN A 91 -6.45 -14.52 11.45
N CYS A 92 -5.49 -15.13 12.13
CA CYS A 92 -4.71 -14.44 13.13
C CYS A 92 -3.63 -13.59 12.47
N LYS A 93 -3.79 -12.27 12.51
CA LYS A 93 -2.82 -11.32 11.99
C LYS A 93 -1.90 -10.85 13.12
N MET A 94 -0.61 -11.16 12.99
CA MET A 94 0.41 -10.69 13.93
C MET A 94 0.70 -9.21 13.73
N MET A 95 0.54 -8.46 14.82
CA MET A 95 1.03 -7.11 15.00
C MET A 95 2.32 -7.16 15.84
N ALA A 96 2.90 -6.00 16.14
CA ALA A 96 4.20 -5.92 16.82
C ALA A 96 4.25 -6.63 18.19
N PHE A 97 3.13 -6.65 18.93
CA PHE A 97 3.06 -7.20 20.29
C PHE A 97 1.86 -8.11 20.56
N MET A 98 0.90 -8.18 19.63
CA MET A 98 -0.32 -8.95 19.80
C MET A 98 -0.83 -9.44 18.45
N GLY A 99 -1.71 -10.44 18.46
CA GLY A 99 -2.43 -10.92 17.29
C GLY A 99 -3.89 -10.55 17.34
N LEU A 100 -4.46 -10.12 16.22
CA LEU A 100 -5.90 -9.86 16.10
C LEU A 100 -6.53 -10.77 15.05
N CYS A 101 -7.76 -11.19 15.31
CA CYS A 101 -8.54 -11.95 14.34
C CYS A 101 -9.07 -11.02 13.25
N CYS A 102 -8.49 -11.10 12.05
CA CYS A 102 -8.82 -10.27 10.91
C CYS A 102 -9.51 -11.06 9.79
N PRO A 103 -10.45 -10.46 9.02
CA PRO A 103 -11.12 -11.14 7.94
C PRO A 103 -10.15 -11.79 6.94
N THR A 104 -10.23 -13.09 6.77
CA THR A 104 -9.26 -13.87 5.98
C THR A 104 -9.20 -13.39 4.54
N LYS A 105 -10.36 -13.15 3.91
CA LYS A 105 -10.45 -12.80 2.48
C LYS A 105 -9.75 -11.49 2.16
N GLU A 106 -9.91 -10.46 2.98
CA GLU A 106 -9.30 -9.14 2.78
C GLU A 106 -7.81 -9.16 3.05
N GLU A 107 -7.36 -9.85 4.09
CA GLU A 107 -5.93 -10.04 4.37
C GLU A 107 -5.23 -10.79 3.23
N GLU A 108 -5.80 -11.89 2.74
CA GLU A 108 -5.23 -12.65 1.62
C GLU A 108 -5.21 -11.86 0.32
N LEU A 109 -6.29 -11.11 0.02
CA LEU A 109 -6.34 -10.24 -1.15
C LEU A 109 -5.27 -9.15 -1.07
N PHE A 110 -5.16 -8.50 0.08
CA PHE A 110 -4.18 -7.45 0.31
C PHE A 110 -2.76 -7.99 0.21
N ALA A 111 -2.42 -9.08 0.92
CA ALA A 111 -1.10 -9.68 0.90
C ALA A 111 -0.67 -10.07 -0.52
N ARG A 112 -1.56 -10.75 -1.26
CA ARG A 112 -1.29 -11.16 -2.64
C ARG A 112 -1.04 -9.97 -3.55
N GLU A 113 -1.88 -8.93 -3.50
CA GLU A 113 -1.70 -7.77 -4.38
C GLU A 113 -0.57 -6.85 -3.93
N TYR A 114 -0.24 -6.82 -2.64
CA TYR A 114 0.90 -6.08 -2.10
C TYR A 114 2.25 -6.68 -2.49
N GLU A 115 2.35 -8.01 -2.54
CA GLU A 115 3.52 -8.70 -3.11
C GLU A 115 3.67 -8.44 -4.61
N GLY A 116 2.55 -8.17 -5.29
CA GLY A 116 2.48 -7.84 -6.70
C GLY A 116 2.02 -9.02 -7.54
N VAL A 117 1.04 -8.77 -8.41
CA VAL A 117 0.47 -9.78 -9.30
C VAL A 117 0.65 -9.34 -10.74
N CYS A 118 1.31 -10.20 -11.51
CA CYS A 118 1.46 -10.04 -12.96
C CYS A 118 0.85 -11.25 -13.66
N LYS A 119 -0.03 -10.99 -14.64
CA LYS A 119 -0.52 -11.98 -15.60
C LYS A 119 0.60 -12.42 -16.52
N SER A 120 1.52 -11.50 -16.82
CA SER A 120 2.70 -11.76 -17.64
C SER A 120 3.97 -11.22 -16.98
N GLY A 121 5.02 -12.05 -16.92
CA GLY A 121 6.29 -11.65 -16.33
C GLY A 121 6.27 -11.59 -14.80
N LYS A 122 7.18 -10.79 -14.23
CA LYS A 122 7.39 -10.62 -12.80
C LYS A 122 7.09 -9.17 -12.38
N PRO A 123 6.63 -8.96 -11.13
CA PRO A 123 6.47 -7.62 -10.59
C PRO A 123 7.81 -6.90 -10.53
N VAL A 124 7.84 -5.66 -11.02
CA VAL A 124 8.98 -4.76 -10.92
C VAL A 124 9.16 -4.37 -9.46
N LYS A 125 10.39 -4.49 -8.97
CA LYS A 125 10.77 -4.12 -7.61
C LYS A 125 11.71 -2.92 -7.58
N MET A 126 11.62 -2.13 -6.52
CA MET A 126 12.49 -1.00 -6.22
C MET A 126 13.15 -1.15 -4.85
N ASP A 127 14.38 -0.64 -4.71
CA ASP A 127 15.08 -0.57 -3.44
C ASP A 127 14.58 0.62 -2.60
N ARG A 128 14.35 0.34 -1.32
CA ARG A 128 13.95 1.29 -0.27
C ARG A 128 15.12 2.14 0.27
N GLY A 129 16.35 1.88 -0.16
CA GLY A 129 17.57 2.46 0.39
C GLY A 129 18.10 1.69 1.60
N SER A 130 17.72 0.42 1.75
CA SER A 130 18.22 -0.50 2.79
C SER A 130 18.56 -1.88 2.22
N GLY A 131 18.63 -2.02 0.90
CA GLY A 131 18.82 -3.29 0.21
C GLY A 131 17.57 -4.17 0.16
N TRP A 132 16.45 -3.70 0.72
CA TRP A 132 15.19 -4.44 0.70
C TRP A 132 14.35 -4.02 -0.51
N MET A 133 14.09 -5.00 -1.37
CA MET A 133 13.39 -4.83 -2.65
C MET A 133 11.89 -5.02 -2.47
N MET A 134 11.09 -3.99 -2.75
CA MET A 134 9.62 -4.07 -2.73
C MET A 134 9.04 -3.85 -4.11
N THR A 135 7.87 -4.43 -4.36
CA THR A 135 7.09 -4.18 -5.58
C THR A 135 6.69 -2.71 -5.66
N ILE A 136 6.83 -2.14 -6.86
CA ILE A 136 6.29 -0.81 -7.16
C ILE A 136 4.78 -0.91 -7.40
N LEU A 137 3.99 -0.24 -6.57
CA LEU A 137 2.54 -0.29 -6.59
C LEU A 137 1.95 1.09 -6.79
N GLY A 138 1.03 1.22 -7.75
CA GLY A 138 0.18 2.39 -7.91
C GLY A 138 -1.27 2.07 -7.54
N LYS A 139 -2.13 3.09 -7.54
CA LYS A 139 -3.57 2.87 -7.33
C LYS A 139 -4.25 2.42 -8.61
N SER A 140 -3.96 3.13 -9.70
CA SER A 140 -4.47 2.86 -11.04
C SER A 140 -3.34 2.86 -12.06
N CYS A 141 -3.47 2.11 -13.15
CA CYS A 141 -2.60 2.25 -14.32
C CYS A 141 -2.67 3.65 -14.96
N ASP A 142 -3.75 4.40 -14.71
CA ASP A 142 -3.87 5.82 -15.11
C ASP A 142 -2.88 6.73 -14.38
N ASP A 143 -2.21 6.22 -13.35
CA ASP A 143 -1.20 6.95 -12.60
C ASP A 143 0.17 6.93 -13.28
N GLN A 144 0.35 6.17 -14.36
CA GLN A 144 1.54 6.21 -15.24
C GLN A 144 2.89 6.12 -14.50
N PHE A 145 2.94 5.35 -13.41
CA PHE A 145 4.09 5.26 -12.51
C PHE A 145 5.11 4.19 -12.92
N CYS A 146 4.80 3.38 -13.94
CA CYS A 146 5.70 2.32 -14.40
C CYS A 146 6.91 2.89 -15.15
N PRO A 147 8.10 2.27 -15.00
CA PRO A 147 9.24 2.58 -15.84
C PRO A 147 8.96 2.23 -17.31
N GLU A 148 9.69 2.85 -18.24
CA GLU A 148 9.42 2.80 -19.69
C GLU A 148 9.39 1.38 -20.28
N ASP A 149 10.18 0.47 -19.71
CA ASP A 149 10.29 -0.92 -20.15
C ASP A 149 9.36 -1.88 -19.37
N ALA A 150 8.43 -1.35 -18.55
CA ALA A 150 7.41 -2.13 -17.84
C ALA A 150 6.01 -1.85 -18.38
N LYS A 151 5.16 -2.87 -18.39
CA LYS A 151 3.73 -2.73 -18.66
C LYS A 151 2.96 -2.65 -17.35
N CYS A 152 1.98 -1.74 -17.29
CA CYS A 152 1.08 -1.69 -16.14
C CYS A 152 -0.02 -2.74 -16.27
N GLU A 153 -0.27 -3.48 -15.19
CA GLU A 153 -1.38 -4.41 -15.05
C GLU A 153 -2.25 -4.03 -13.84
N GLN A 154 -3.53 -3.76 -14.10
CA GLN A 154 -4.48 -3.36 -13.06
C GLN A 154 -4.99 -4.57 -12.25
N GLY A 155 -4.74 -4.56 -10.94
CA GLY A 155 -5.33 -5.47 -9.96
C GLY A 155 -6.61 -4.91 -9.32
N LYS A 156 -7.15 -5.61 -8.31
CA LYS A 156 -8.39 -5.21 -7.62
C LYS A 156 -8.15 -4.09 -6.61
N LEU A 157 -6.98 -4.07 -5.98
CA LEU A 157 -6.56 -3.10 -4.98
C LEU A 157 -5.48 -2.16 -5.54
N PHE A 158 -4.51 -2.73 -6.26
CA PHE A 158 -3.32 -2.03 -6.72
C PHE A 158 -3.04 -2.29 -8.20
N ALA A 159 -2.40 -1.32 -8.83
CA ALA A 159 -1.81 -1.46 -10.15
C ALA A 159 -0.35 -1.91 -10.00
N ASN A 160 0.09 -2.82 -10.87
CA ASN A 160 1.42 -3.43 -10.84
C ASN A 160 2.19 -3.10 -12.11
N CYS A 161 3.50 -2.91 -11.99
CA CYS A 161 4.38 -2.86 -13.16
C CYS A 161 4.99 -4.23 -13.38
N CYS A 162 4.88 -4.76 -14.60
CA CYS A 162 5.22 -6.13 -14.94
C CYS A 162 6.20 -6.20 -16.11
N LYS A 163 7.19 -7.10 -16.01
CA LYS A 163 8.20 -7.39 -17.04
C LYS A 163 8.50 -8.87 -17.15
#